data_AF-A0A955DK16-F1
#
_entry.id   AF-A0A955DK16-F1
#
_cell.length_a   1.000
_cell.length_b   1.000
_cell.length_c   1.000
_cell.angle_alpha   90.00
_cell.angle_beta   90.00
_cell.angle_gamma   90.00
#
_symmetry.space_group_name_H-M   'P 1'
#
loop_
_entity.id
_entity.type
_entity.pdbx_description
1 polymer ?
#
loop_
_entity_poly.entity_id
_entity_poly.type
_entity_poly.pdbx_seq_one_letter_code
_entity_poly.pdbx_strand_id
1 'polypeptide(L)'
;MHAPRHRRSSRSRLAAVTLAMVAGGALAVSLAGCAKPLFPKGVERTQFDRYDLARNTHQPAYIEDEFGRRTPNLKGRLAPRN
;
A
#
# COMPACT_ATOMS: atom_id res chain seq x y z
N MET A 1 0.71 23.11 -59.08
CA MET A 1 0.15 21.92 -58.40
C MET A 1 0.89 21.70 -57.09
N HIS A 2 0.29 22.02 -55.93
CA HIS A 2 0.83 21.65 -54.63
C HIS A 2 -0.28 21.13 -53.72
N ALA A 3 -0.15 19.90 -53.26
CA ALA A 3 -1.04 19.27 -52.29
C ALA A 3 -0.30 19.08 -50.96
N PRO A 4 -0.81 19.56 -49.82
CA PRO A 4 -0.19 19.28 -48.53
C PRO A 4 -0.67 17.94 -47.96
N ARG A 5 0.16 16.90 -48.06
CA ARG A 5 -0.01 15.59 -47.39
C ARG A 5 0.81 15.51 -46.09
N HIS A 6 0.44 16.22 -45.02
CA HIS A 6 1.14 16.01 -43.73
C HIS A 6 0.27 15.98 -42.46
N ARG A 7 -1.03 16.31 -42.54
CA ARG A 7 -1.85 16.49 -41.32
C ARG A 7 -2.37 15.20 -40.67
N ARG A 8 -2.27 14.03 -41.33
CA ARG A 8 -2.78 12.75 -40.82
C ARG A 8 -1.84 12.04 -39.83
N SER A 9 -0.51 12.19 -39.93
CA SER A 9 0.43 11.37 -39.15
C SER A 9 0.60 11.81 -37.69
N SER A 10 0.39 13.09 -37.38
CA SER A 10 0.49 13.59 -36.00
C SER A 10 -0.70 13.12 -35.15
N ARG A 11 -1.91 13.11 -35.72
CA ARG A 11 -3.13 12.64 -35.05
C ARG A 11 -3.10 11.13 -34.78
N SER A 12 -2.54 10.34 -35.69
CA SER A 12 -2.42 8.89 -35.51
C SER A 12 -1.37 8.52 -34.45
N ARG A 13 -0.29 9.31 -34.32
CA ARG A 13 0.71 9.12 -33.26
C ARG A 13 0.14 9.42 -31.88
N LEU A 14 -0.62 10.51 -31.73
CA LEU A 14 -1.29 10.83 -30.47
C LEU A 14 -2.32 9.76 -30.08
N ALA A 15 -3.09 9.26 -31.06
CA ALA A 15 -4.07 8.19 -30.85
C ALA A 15 -3.39 6.87 -30.42
N ALA A 16 -2.25 6.53 -31.02
CA ALA A 16 -1.49 5.34 -30.64
C ALA A 16 -0.92 5.44 -29.22
N VAL A 17 -0.38 6.61 -28.84
CA VAL A 17 0.17 6.84 -27.49
C VAL A 17 -0.93 6.78 -26.42
N THR A 18 -2.08 7.39 -26.69
CA THR A 18 -3.23 7.36 -25.77
C THR A 18 -3.77 5.94 -25.61
N LEU A 19 -3.90 5.18 -26.71
CA LEU A 19 -4.33 3.78 -26.64
C LEU A 19 -3.33 2.90 -25.86
N ALA A 20 -2.03 3.11 -26.06
CA ALA A 20 -0.98 2.39 -25.32
C ALA A 20 -1.00 2.71 -23.82
N MET A 21 -1.21 3.98 -23.44
CA MET A 21 -1.38 4.40 -22.05
C MET A 21 -2.60 3.75 -21.40
N VAL A 22 -3.75 3.74 -22.08
CA VAL A 22 -4.98 3.15 -21.56
C VAL A 22 -4.83 1.63 -21.42
N ALA A 23 -4.29 0.95 -22.44
CA ALA A 23 -4.06 -0.49 -22.39
C ALA A 23 -3.06 -0.87 -21.30
N GLY A 24 -1.96 -0.11 -21.16
CA GLY A 24 -0.97 -0.32 -20.11
C GLY A 24 -1.53 -0.09 -18.71
N GLY A 25 -2.34 0.96 -18.51
CA GLY A 25 -3.01 1.25 -17.24
C GLY A 25 -4.02 0.17 -16.85
N ALA A 26 -4.85 -0.28 -17.81
CA ALA A 26 -5.82 -1.35 -17.58
C ALA A 26 -5.12 -2.67 -17.20
N LEU A 27 -4.02 -3.01 -17.88
CA LEU A 27 -3.23 -4.19 -17.56
C LEU A 27 -2.63 -4.09 -16.16
N ALA A 28 -2.02 -2.96 -15.79
CA ALA A 28 -1.46 -2.76 -14.45
C ALA A 28 -2.50 -2.90 -13.33
N VAL A 29 -3.71 -2.37 -13.51
CA VAL A 29 -4.81 -2.52 -12.54
C VAL A 29 -5.27 -3.97 -12.45
N SER A 30 -5.31 -4.69 -13.58
CA SER A 30 -5.69 -6.11 -13.57
C SER A 30 -4.68 -7.00 -12.85
N LEU A 31 -3.38 -6.68 -12.91
CA LEU A 31 -2.33 -7.38 -12.15
C LEU A 31 -2.27 -6.95 -10.68
N ALA A 32 -2.76 -5.77 -10.33
CA ALA A 32 -2.72 -5.30 -8.94
C ALA A 32 -3.57 -6.16 -7.99
N GLY A 33 -4.63 -6.79 -8.50
CA GLY A 33 -5.50 -7.68 -7.72
C GLY A 33 -6.15 -7.00 -6.50
N CYS A 34 -7.10 -7.67 -5.87
CA CYS A 34 -7.61 -7.22 -4.57
C CYS A 34 -6.68 -7.74 -3.47
N ALA A 35 -5.60 -7.01 -3.18
CA ALA A 35 -4.70 -7.36 -2.08
C ALA A 35 -5.35 -7.05 -0.72
N LYS A 36 -5.94 -8.05 -0.09
CA LYS A 36 -6.39 -7.94 1.31
C LYS A 36 -5.21 -8.29 2.22
N PRO A 37 -4.72 -7.36 3.06
CA PRO A 37 -3.61 -7.69 3.94
C PRO A 37 -4.05 -8.84 4.86
N LEU A 38 -3.28 -9.93 4.86
CA LEU A 38 -3.47 -11.09 5.76
C LEU A 38 -3.55 -10.65 7.23
N PHE A 39 -2.91 -9.52 7.51
CA PHE A 39 -2.66 -8.98 8.82
C PHE A 39 -2.92 -7.46 8.82
N PRO A 40 -4.20 -7.03 8.84
CA PRO A 40 -4.53 -5.61 8.87
C PRO A 40 -3.95 -4.93 10.12
N LYS A 41 -3.74 -3.62 10.05
CA LYS A 41 -3.33 -2.84 11.23
C LYS A 41 -4.53 -2.73 12.18
N GLY A 42 -4.27 -2.79 13.48
CA GLY A 42 -5.31 -2.62 14.51
C GLY A 42 -6.19 -3.84 14.79
N VAL A 43 -5.95 -4.98 14.14
CA VAL A 43 -6.63 -6.25 14.52
C VAL A 43 -5.80 -7.01 15.55
N GLU A 44 -6.52 -7.63 16.49
CA GLU A 44 -5.96 -8.52 17.52
C GLU A 44 -5.17 -9.66 16.87
N ARG A 45 -3.93 -9.84 17.31
CA ARG A 45 -3.01 -10.88 16.84
C ARG A 45 -2.97 -12.08 17.76
N THR A 46 -3.31 -11.87 19.03
CA THR A 46 -3.33 -12.91 20.04
C THR A 46 -4.62 -12.85 20.84
N GLN A 47 -5.02 -13.98 21.42
CA GLN A 47 -6.14 -14.05 22.37
C GLN A 47 -5.95 -13.13 23.60
N PHE A 48 -4.71 -12.75 23.90
CA PHE A 48 -4.37 -11.87 25.02
C PHE A 48 -4.60 -10.40 24.70
N ASP A 49 -4.64 -10.01 23.42
CA ASP A 49 -4.82 -8.60 23.04
C ASP A 49 -6.19 -8.08 23.52
N ARG A 50 -7.25 -8.91 23.42
CA ARG A 50 -8.58 -8.63 23.99
C ARG A 50 -8.52 -8.34 25.47
N TYR A 51 -7.86 -9.23 26.19
CA TYR A 51 -7.74 -9.18 27.65
C TYR A 51 -7.00 -7.92 28.10
N ASP A 52 -5.94 -7.57 27.38
CA ASP A 52 -5.12 -6.40 27.64
C ASP A 52 -5.83 -5.08 27.30
N LEU A 53 -6.57 -5.05 26.18
CA LEU A 53 -7.41 -3.91 25.81
C LEU A 53 -8.49 -3.65 26.88
N ALA A 54 -9.16 -4.70 27.35
CA ALA A 54 -10.19 -4.59 28.38
C ALA A 54 -9.65 -4.05 29.72
N ARG A 55 -8.35 -4.17 29.97
CA ARG A 55 -7.68 -3.67 31.19
C ARG A 55 -6.87 -2.39 30.98
N ASN A 56 -6.93 -1.79 29.80
CA ASN A 56 -6.08 -0.66 29.41
C ASN A 56 -4.57 -0.94 29.60
N THR A 57 -4.15 -2.20 29.44
CA THR A 57 -2.74 -2.59 29.54
C THR A 57 -2.10 -2.87 28.19
N HIS A 58 -2.85 -2.77 27.09
CA HIS A 58 -2.37 -3.06 25.74
C HIS A 58 -1.08 -2.31 25.38
N GLN A 59 -0.10 -3.05 24.87
CA GLN A 59 1.20 -2.53 24.44
C GLN A 59 1.32 -2.65 22.91
N PRO A 60 1.70 -1.57 22.20
CA PRO A 60 1.83 -1.60 20.75
C PRO A 60 2.93 -2.59 20.33
N ALA A 61 2.75 -3.27 19.19
CA ALA A 61 3.71 -4.25 18.69
C ALA A 61 5.05 -3.62 18.26
N TYR A 62 5.03 -2.35 17.86
CA TYR A 62 6.18 -1.59 17.42
C TYR A 62 6.22 -0.21 18.08
N ILE A 63 7.42 0.30 18.29
CA ILE A 63 7.71 1.67 18.73
C ILE A 63 8.72 2.31 17.78
N GLU A 64 8.79 3.62 17.77
CA GLU A 64 9.89 4.33 17.09
C GLU A 64 11.09 4.42 18.02
N ASP A 65 12.28 4.19 17.47
CA ASP A 65 13.54 4.41 18.17
C ASP A 65 13.96 5.89 18.09
N GLU A 66 15.11 6.21 18.70
CA GLU A 66 15.66 7.56 18.77
C GLU A 66 16.04 8.13 17.39
N PHE A 67 16.13 7.27 16.36
CA PHE A 67 16.42 7.62 14.97
C PHE A 67 15.16 7.62 14.10
N GLY A 68 13.97 7.49 14.68
CA GLY A 68 12.69 7.44 13.98
C GLY A 68 12.45 6.13 13.22
N ARG A 69 13.20 5.06 13.51
CA ARG A 69 13.01 3.75 12.88
C ARG A 69 12.02 2.92 13.70
N ARG A 70 11.10 2.27 12.99
CA ARG A 70 10.12 1.39 13.62
C ARG A 70 10.77 0.07 14.06
N THR A 71 10.83 -0.17 15.37
CA THR A 71 11.42 -1.38 15.98
C THR A 71 10.39 -2.17 16.80
N PRO A 72 10.57 -3.49 16.99
CA PRO A 72 9.67 -4.31 17.79
C PRO A 72 9.68 -3.92 19.29
N ASN A 73 8.49 -3.75 19.89
CA ASN A 73 8.35 -3.42 21.31
C ASN A 73 8.41 -4.67 22.21
N LEU A 74 9.53 -5.41 22.19
CA LEU A 74 9.68 -6.60 23.01
C LEU A 74 9.75 -6.26 24.50
N LYS A 75 10.45 -5.19 24.86
CA LYS A 75 10.61 -4.76 26.25
C LYS A 75 9.27 -4.44 26.91
N GLY A 76 8.45 -3.60 26.28
CA GLY A 76 7.14 -3.25 26.84
C GLY A 76 6.18 -4.43 26.93
N ARG A 77 6.27 -5.39 25.98
CA ARG A 77 5.38 -6.57 25.94
C ARG A 77 5.80 -7.71 26.86
N LEU A 78 7.08 -7.78 27.23
CA LEU A 78 7.63 -8.82 28.10
C LEU A 78 7.94 -8.32 29.52
N ALA A 79 7.78 -7.02 29.78
CA ALA A 79 7.99 -6.46 31.10
C ALA A 79 7.03 -7.08 32.13
N PRO A 80 7.49 -7.37 33.36
CA PRO A 80 6.61 -7.76 34.45
C PRO A 80 5.52 -6.72 34.69
N ARG A 81 4.28 -7.17 34.88
CA ARG A 81 3.17 -6.32 35.30
C ARG A 81 2.96 -6.52 36.80
N ASN A 82 3.30 -5.49 37.59
CA ASN A 82 3.06 -5.44 39.03
C ASN A 82 1.64 -4.96 39.33
#